data_AF-A0A238FE98-F1
#
_entry.id   AF-A0A238FE98-F1
#
_cell.length_a   1.000
_cell.length_b   1.000
_cell.length_c   1.000
_cell.angle_alpha   90.00
_cell.angle_beta   90.00
_cell.angle_gamma   90.00
#
_symmetry.space_group_name_H-M   'P 1'
#
loop_
_entity.id
_entity.type
_entity.pdbx_description
1 polymer ?
#
loop_
_entity_poly.entity_id
_entity_poly.type
_entity_poly.pdbx_seq_one_letter_code
_entity_poly.pdbx_strand_id
1 'polypeptide(L)'
;MPSTNRWNENLPVKLVNVAVFIFLFGTGLYGAMSPAGHGGKETYFTPSSYVFYTWSIIDVLLLGFVIYQFFDSSADAVNGIGWRFAIVAILNAIFTHVYVTHHYIVAFIFSLFVASSVSTIYYSLAAHYPSQGALDALFVHLPFSLWHAWSIVTIFISGFAAFTHGGHGHHPSVTVKVLVVLSSAFLASTAVAYSFKSRRGDVAGAAVLAWTLFGIYDHQHGTGLIRYFALGSFIVSLLAILKSLYFTFIANDGQIALGDNERAPLVG
;
A
#
# COMPACT_ATOMS: atom_id res chain seq x y z
N MET A 1 37.70 -10.63 -0.69
CA MET A 1 37.47 -9.93 0.59
C MET A 1 36.66 -10.87 1.47
N PRO A 2 36.94 -11.03 2.76
CA PRO A 2 36.11 -11.88 3.61
C PRO A 2 34.71 -11.25 3.64
N SER A 3 33.69 -12.01 3.24
CA SER A 3 32.30 -11.65 3.50
C SER A 3 32.14 -11.56 5.02
N THR A 4 32.14 -10.36 5.57
CA THR A 4 31.76 -10.15 6.96
C THR A 4 30.32 -10.60 7.08
N ASN A 5 30.11 -11.73 7.74
CA ASN A 5 28.80 -12.34 7.95
C ASN A 5 28.00 -11.43 8.92
N ARG A 6 26.98 -10.73 8.43
CA ARG A 6 26.18 -9.71 9.15
C ARG A 6 24.81 -10.25 9.60
N TRP A 7 24.58 -11.55 9.47
CA TRP A 7 23.30 -12.19 9.82
C TRP A 7 22.83 -11.91 11.27
N ASN A 8 23.75 -11.76 12.22
CA ASN A 8 23.47 -11.54 13.64
C ASN A 8 23.34 -10.06 14.04
N GLU A 9 23.60 -9.11 13.12
CA GLU A 9 23.34 -7.69 13.39
C GLU A 9 21.85 -7.47 13.64
N ASN A 10 21.52 -6.65 14.65
CA ASN A 10 20.14 -6.35 15.04
C ASN A 10 19.27 -7.59 15.32
N LEU A 11 19.87 -8.68 15.82
CA LEU A 11 19.15 -9.91 16.12
C LEU A 11 17.86 -9.69 16.96
N PRO A 12 17.82 -8.80 17.98
CA PRO A 12 16.57 -8.52 18.70
C PRO A 12 15.45 -7.99 17.79
N VAL A 13 15.76 -7.06 16.88
CA VAL A 13 14.79 -6.52 15.92
C VAL A 13 14.32 -7.62 14.97
N LYS A 14 15.23 -8.46 14.47
CA LYS A 14 14.88 -9.56 13.56
C LYS A 14 13.93 -10.57 14.20
N LEU A 15 14.21 -10.97 15.45
CA LEU A 15 13.36 -11.87 16.22
C LEU A 15 11.98 -11.25 16.51
N VAL A 16 11.95 -9.95 16.85
CA VAL A 16 10.68 -9.22 17.02
C VAL A 16 9.90 -9.16 15.72
N ASN A 17 10.55 -8.91 14.57
CA ASN A 17 9.89 -8.91 13.26
C ASN A 17 9.24 -10.27 12.97
N VAL A 18 9.89 -11.38 13.32
CA VAL A 18 9.30 -12.73 13.20
C VAL A 18 8.05 -12.86 14.07
N ALA A 19 8.16 -12.54 15.37
CA ALA A 19 7.05 -12.66 16.31
C ALA A 19 5.86 -11.78 15.91
N VAL A 20 6.14 -10.54 15.50
CA VAL A 20 5.16 -9.56 15.07
C VAL A 20 4.49 -10.00 13.77
N PHE A 21 5.23 -10.55 12.81
CA PHE A 21 4.64 -11.09 11.59
C PHE A 21 3.66 -12.22 11.87
N ILE A 22 4.03 -13.17 12.75
CA ILE A 22 3.13 -14.26 13.16
C ILE A 22 1.85 -13.68 13.77
N PHE A 23 1.98 -12.68 14.63
CA PHE A 23 0.83 -12.00 15.25
C PHE A 23 -0.03 -11.25 14.21
N LEU A 24 0.60 -10.53 13.29
CA LEU A 24 -0.06 -9.78 12.22
C LEU A 24 -0.83 -10.73 11.29
N PHE A 25 -0.18 -11.79 10.82
CA PHE A 25 -0.79 -12.81 9.96
C PHE A 25 -1.97 -13.49 10.67
N GLY A 26 -1.80 -13.86 11.94
CA GLY A 26 -2.89 -14.42 12.75
C GLY A 26 -4.06 -13.45 12.89
N THR A 27 -3.80 -12.15 13.04
CA THR A 27 -4.84 -11.12 13.10
C THR A 27 -5.54 -10.93 11.75
N GLY A 28 -4.81 -11.02 10.64
CA GLY A 28 -5.36 -11.02 9.28
C GLY A 28 -6.32 -12.19 9.07
N LEU A 29 -5.91 -13.41 9.44
CA LEU A 29 -6.78 -14.61 9.40
C LEU A 29 -8.02 -14.47 10.28
N TYR A 30 -7.87 -13.94 11.50
CA TYR A 30 -9.00 -13.64 12.38
C TYR A 30 -10.00 -12.69 11.71
N GLY A 31 -9.52 -11.61 11.07
CA GLY A 31 -10.37 -10.68 10.34
C GLY A 31 -11.08 -11.34 9.15
N ALA A 32 -10.33 -12.12 8.36
CA ALA A 32 -10.82 -12.84 7.20
C ALA A 32 -11.94 -13.85 7.52
N MET A 33 -11.80 -14.54 8.66
CA MET A 33 -12.74 -15.57 9.12
C MET A 33 -13.89 -15.00 9.96
N SER A 34 -13.87 -13.71 10.28
CA SER A 34 -14.96 -13.08 11.03
C SER A 34 -16.27 -13.13 10.25
N PRO A 35 -17.45 -13.11 10.90
CA PRO A 35 -18.74 -13.08 10.19
C PRO A 35 -18.91 -11.89 9.25
N ALA A 36 -18.21 -10.78 9.52
CA ALA A 36 -18.18 -9.59 8.69
C ALA A 36 -17.21 -9.71 7.49
N GLY A 37 -16.34 -10.73 7.48
CA GLY A 37 -15.24 -10.89 6.55
C GLY A 37 -14.33 -9.65 6.51
N HIS A 38 -13.64 -9.47 5.39
CA HIS A 38 -12.83 -8.26 5.16
C HIS A 38 -13.68 -7.02 4.84
N GLY A 39 -14.94 -7.20 4.41
CA GLY A 39 -15.79 -6.13 3.88
C GLY A 39 -16.47 -5.28 4.95
N GLY A 40 -16.65 -5.80 6.17
CA GLY A 40 -17.26 -5.03 7.27
C GLY A 40 -18.65 -4.49 6.94
N LYS A 41 -18.88 -3.22 7.27
CA LYS A 41 -20.10 -2.49 6.89
C LYS A 41 -20.03 -2.12 5.41
N GLU A 42 -21.03 -2.58 4.68
CA GLU A 42 -21.24 -2.26 3.27
C GLU A 42 -21.52 -0.76 3.06
N THR A 43 -20.85 -0.15 2.09
CA THR A 43 -20.97 1.27 1.72
C THR A 43 -20.84 1.48 0.22
N TYR A 44 -21.18 2.66 -0.28
CA TYR A 44 -20.97 3.01 -1.70
C TYR A 44 -19.49 3.13 -2.12
N PHE A 45 -18.55 3.07 -1.18
CA PHE A 45 -17.12 2.99 -1.47
C PHE A 45 -16.58 1.56 -1.38
N THR A 46 -17.35 0.61 -0.86
CA THR A 46 -16.89 -0.77 -0.69
C THR A 46 -16.56 -1.38 -2.05
N PRO A 47 -15.33 -1.89 -2.26
CA PRO A 47 -14.98 -2.62 -3.47
C PRO A 47 -15.45 -4.07 -3.40
N SER A 48 -15.44 -4.75 -4.54
CA SER A 48 -15.69 -6.20 -4.62
C SER A 48 -14.76 -6.98 -3.68
N SER A 49 -15.27 -8.07 -3.11
CA SER A 49 -14.59 -8.83 -2.04
C SER A 49 -13.18 -9.33 -2.40
N TYR A 50 -12.92 -9.61 -3.68
CA TYR A 50 -11.59 -10.04 -4.14
C TYR A 50 -10.51 -8.97 -3.97
N VAL A 51 -10.86 -7.69 -3.85
CA VAL A 51 -9.88 -6.61 -3.65
C VAL A 51 -9.14 -6.78 -2.34
N PHE A 52 -9.79 -7.37 -1.34
CA PHE A 52 -9.20 -7.62 -0.03
C PHE A 52 -8.12 -8.71 -0.03
N TYR A 53 -7.99 -9.52 -1.11
CA TYR A 53 -6.85 -10.42 -1.29
C TYR A 53 -5.51 -9.67 -1.45
N THR A 54 -5.54 -8.34 -1.58
CA THR A 54 -4.34 -7.49 -1.42
C THR A 54 -3.62 -7.78 -0.10
N TRP A 55 -4.35 -8.05 0.99
CA TRP A 55 -3.74 -8.46 2.25
C TRP A 55 -2.93 -9.75 2.11
N SER A 56 -3.49 -10.78 1.45
CA SER A 56 -2.79 -12.04 1.25
C SER A 56 -1.49 -11.88 0.45
N ILE A 57 -1.47 -10.98 -0.54
CA ILE A 57 -0.26 -10.66 -1.30
C ILE A 57 0.78 -9.98 -0.39
N ILE A 58 0.35 -9.00 0.42
CA ILE A 58 1.22 -8.32 1.38
C ILE A 58 1.79 -9.33 2.40
N ASP A 59 0.97 -10.22 2.94
CA ASP A 59 1.36 -11.22 3.92
C ASP A 59 2.42 -12.19 3.38
N VAL A 60 2.25 -12.67 2.14
CA VAL A 60 3.25 -13.53 1.48
C VAL A 60 4.57 -12.80 1.27
N LEU A 61 4.54 -11.53 0.88
CA LEU A 61 5.74 -10.73 0.71
C LEU A 61 6.42 -10.40 2.04
N LEU A 62 5.64 -10.13 3.09
CA LEU A 62 6.15 -9.94 4.45
C LEU A 62 6.72 -11.23 5.05
N LEU A 63 6.17 -12.40 4.72
CA LEU A 63 6.82 -13.67 5.05
C LEU A 63 8.19 -13.77 4.37
N GLY A 64 8.25 -13.40 3.09
CA GLY A 64 9.50 -13.27 2.35
C GLY A 64 10.49 -12.32 3.02
N PHE A 65 10.03 -11.14 3.45
CA PHE A 65 10.83 -10.18 4.23
C PHE A 65 11.41 -10.79 5.50
N VAL A 66 10.55 -11.46 6.28
CA VAL A 66 10.91 -12.03 7.58
C VAL A 66 11.93 -13.16 7.47
N ILE A 67 11.97 -13.85 6.33
CA ILE A 67 13.03 -14.80 5.99
C ILE A 67 14.27 -14.07 5.47
N TYR A 68 14.08 -13.12 4.55
CA TYR A 68 15.16 -12.38 3.88
C TYR A 68 16.00 -11.51 4.82
N GLN A 69 15.43 -11.00 5.92
CA GLN A 69 16.15 -10.18 6.91
C GLN A 69 17.35 -10.88 7.58
N PHE A 70 17.47 -12.21 7.45
CA PHE A 70 18.60 -12.98 7.98
C PHE A 70 19.79 -13.08 7.00
N PHE A 71 19.66 -12.56 5.78
CA PHE A 71 20.71 -12.53 4.78
C PHE A 71 21.50 -11.22 4.85
N ASP A 72 22.81 -11.28 4.59
CA ASP A 72 23.72 -10.12 4.67
C ASP A 72 23.28 -8.94 3.79
N SER A 73 22.69 -9.23 2.62
CA SER A 73 22.19 -8.24 1.66
C SER A 73 21.01 -7.41 2.17
N SER A 74 20.39 -7.81 3.28
CA SER A 74 19.23 -7.12 3.88
C SER A 74 19.62 -6.23 5.08
N ALA A 75 20.87 -6.29 5.55
CA ALA A 75 21.26 -5.70 6.84
C ALA A 75 20.92 -4.20 6.95
N ASP A 76 21.17 -3.43 5.88
CA ASP A 76 20.91 -1.99 5.87
C ASP A 76 19.41 -1.69 5.78
N ALA A 77 18.66 -2.45 4.99
CA ALA A 77 17.19 -2.36 4.92
C ALA A 77 16.52 -2.68 6.27
N VAL A 78 17.01 -3.69 6.99
CA VAL A 78 16.53 -4.05 8.34
C VAL A 78 16.76 -2.90 9.32
N ASN A 79 17.89 -2.19 9.22
CA ASN A 79 18.13 -0.97 10.00
C ASN A 79 17.11 0.14 9.67
N GLY A 80 16.81 0.32 8.38
CA GLY A 80 15.86 1.35 7.91
C GLY A 80 14.41 1.13 8.32
N ILE A 81 14.01 -0.14 8.49
CA ILE A 81 12.71 -0.54 9.02
C ILE A 81 12.73 -0.48 10.55
N GLY A 82 13.72 -1.12 11.16
CA GLY A 82 13.90 -1.18 12.61
C GLY A 82 12.62 -1.59 13.35
N TRP A 83 12.38 -0.94 14.49
CA TRP A 83 11.20 -1.18 15.34
C TRP A 83 9.87 -0.69 14.73
N ARG A 84 9.90 0.02 13.59
CA ARG A 84 8.68 0.57 12.98
C ARG A 84 7.75 -0.54 12.49
N PHE A 85 8.29 -1.69 12.06
CA PHE A 85 7.45 -2.83 11.68
C PHE A 85 6.65 -3.39 12.88
N ALA A 86 7.27 -3.45 14.06
CA ALA A 86 6.57 -3.82 15.29
C ALA A 86 5.41 -2.89 15.62
N ILE A 87 5.66 -1.58 15.55
CA ILE A 87 4.66 -0.55 15.83
C ILE A 87 3.48 -0.67 14.86
N VAL A 88 3.76 -0.72 13.56
CA VAL A 88 2.70 -0.71 12.54
C VAL A 88 1.84 -1.98 12.58
N ALA A 89 2.45 -3.13 12.88
CA ALA A 89 1.71 -4.37 13.01
C ALA A 89 0.79 -4.40 14.24
N ILE A 90 1.22 -3.85 15.38
CA ILE A 90 0.36 -3.70 16.56
C ILE A 90 -0.81 -2.75 16.24
N LEU A 91 -0.53 -1.61 15.62
CA LEU A 91 -1.57 -0.66 15.20
C LEU A 91 -2.56 -1.32 14.22
N ASN A 92 -2.05 -2.12 13.27
CA ASN A 92 -2.88 -2.82 12.29
C ASN A 92 -3.74 -3.91 12.95
N ALA A 93 -3.19 -4.63 13.93
CA ALA A 93 -3.97 -5.61 14.67
C ALA A 93 -5.12 -4.98 15.46
N ILE A 94 -4.86 -3.83 16.11
CA ILE A 94 -5.90 -3.07 16.79
C ILE A 94 -6.94 -2.59 15.77
N PHE A 95 -6.50 -1.99 14.65
CA PHE A 95 -7.38 -1.59 13.54
C PHE A 95 -8.31 -2.73 13.10
N THR A 96 -7.75 -3.89 12.77
CA THR A 96 -8.52 -5.05 12.33
C THR A 96 -9.53 -5.46 13.39
N HIS A 97 -9.11 -5.56 14.66
CA HIS A 97 -10.00 -5.93 15.75
C HIS A 97 -11.17 -4.96 15.89
N VAL A 98 -10.91 -3.66 16.00
CA VAL A 98 -11.97 -2.66 16.18
C VAL A 98 -12.86 -2.52 14.94
N TYR A 99 -12.35 -2.81 13.74
CA TYR A 99 -13.14 -2.81 12.51
C TYR A 99 -14.13 -3.98 12.50
N VAL A 100 -13.68 -5.21 12.78
CA VAL A 100 -14.57 -6.39 12.77
C VAL A 100 -15.54 -6.43 13.95
N THR A 101 -15.24 -5.73 15.05
CA THR A 101 -16.18 -5.51 16.16
C THR A 101 -17.09 -4.29 15.94
N HIS A 102 -17.12 -3.75 14.72
CA HIS A 102 -18.02 -2.67 14.28
C HIS A 102 -17.79 -1.31 14.95
N HIS A 103 -16.62 -1.08 15.55
CA HIS A 103 -16.24 0.20 16.18
C HIS A 103 -15.62 1.14 15.14
N TYR A 104 -16.40 1.52 14.11
CA TYR A 104 -15.88 2.15 12.89
C TYR A 104 -15.19 3.50 13.08
N ILE A 105 -15.61 4.33 14.05
CA ILE A 105 -14.93 5.60 14.34
C ILE A 105 -13.53 5.32 14.90
N VAL A 106 -13.40 4.34 15.80
CA VAL A 106 -12.11 3.93 16.36
C VAL A 106 -11.26 3.28 15.27
N ALA A 107 -11.86 2.45 14.40
CA ALA A 107 -11.19 1.86 13.25
C ALA A 107 -10.64 2.94 12.31
N PHE A 108 -11.41 3.99 12.03
CA PHE A 108 -10.94 5.11 11.22
C PHE A 108 -9.73 5.80 11.84
N ILE A 109 -9.75 6.09 13.15
CA ILE A 109 -8.60 6.67 13.86
C ILE A 109 -7.37 5.76 13.75
N PHE A 110 -7.52 4.46 14.00
CA PHE A 110 -6.40 3.52 13.91
C PHE A 110 -5.90 3.34 12.47
N SER A 111 -6.76 3.44 11.46
CA SER A 111 -6.33 3.41 10.05
C SER A 111 -5.40 4.58 9.70
N LEU A 112 -5.63 5.77 10.30
CA LEU A 112 -4.74 6.93 10.16
C LEU A 112 -3.39 6.68 10.83
N PHE A 113 -3.38 6.05 12.01
CA PHE A 113 -2.14 5.66 12.68
C PHE A 113 -1.36 4.59 11.92
N VAL A 114 -2.05 3.58 11.37
CA VAL A 114 -1.44 2.57 10.49
C VAL A 114 -0.82 3.25 9.28
N ALA A 115 -1.58 4.07 8.56
CA ALA A 115 -1.08 4.76 7.38
C ALA A 115 0.13 5.64 7.69
N SER A 116 0.07 6.45 8.75
CA SER A 116 1.19 7.28 9.20
C SER A 116 2.42 6.42 9.53
N SER A 117 2.24 5.32 10.25
CA SER A 117 3.33 4.43 10.64
C SER A 117 3.96 3.73 9.43
N VAL A 118 3.16 3.17 8.50
CA VAL A 118 3.67 2.58 7.25
C VAL A 118 4.38 3.64 6.40
N SER A 119 3.87 4.88 6.35
CA SER A 119 4.53 6.00 5.66
C SER A 119 5.95 6.24 6.16
N THR A 120 6.20 6.14 7.47
CA THR A 120 7.57 6.29 7.98
C THR A 120 8.50 5.21 7.47
N ILE A 121 8.04 3.97 7.33
CA ILE A 121 8.83 2.86 6.76
C ILE A 121 9.06 3.12 5.27
N TYR A 122 7.98 3.38 4.54
CA TYR A 122 7.99 3.60 3.10
C TYR A 122 8.95 4.72 2.66
N TYR A 123 8.86 5.89 3.30
CA TYR A 123 9.72 7.03 2.97
C TYR A 123 11.16 6.83 3.48
N SER A 124 11.35 6.14 4.60
CA SER A 124 12.69 5.79 5.08
C SER A 124 13.42 4.90 4.09
N LEU A 125 12.77 3.83 3.62
CA LEU A 125 13.29 2.94 2.60
C LEU A 125 13.55 3.68 1.29
N ALA A 126 12.62 4.53 0.84
CA ALA A 126 12.78 5.26 -0.41
C ALA A 126 13.91 6.31 -0.38
N ALA A 127 14.16 6.96 0.76
CA ALA A 127 15.09 8.08 0.86
C ALA A 127 16.50 7.67 1.33
N HIS A 128 16.61 6.72 2.26
CA HIS A 128 17.86 6.42 2.96
C HIS A 128 18.39 5.02 2.70
N TYR A 129 17.55 4.09 2.25
CA TYR A 129 17.91 2.68 2.07
C TYR A 129 17.46 2.17 0.69
N PRO A 130 18.06 2.68 -0.40
CA PRO A 130 17.69 2.26 -1.75
C PRO A 130 17.99 0.78 -1.98
N SER A 131 17.15 0.14 -2.79
CA SER A 131 17.25 -1.28 -3.10
C SER A 131 18.63 -1.65 -3.67
N GLN A 132 19.31 -2.61 -3.04
CA GLN A 132 20.63 -3.10 -3.44
C GLN A 132 20.59 -4.23 -4.49
N GLY A 133 19.39 -4.69 -4.87
CA GLY A 133 19.22 -5.78 -5.83
C GLY A 133 17.77 -6.29 -5.90
N ALA A 134 17.52 -7.26 -6.78
CA ALA A 134 16.17 -7.76 -7.05
C ALA A 134 15.48 -8.35 -5.79
N LEU A 135 16.23 -9.06 -4.94
CA LEU A 135 15.67 -9.63 -3.71
C LEU A 135 15.30 -8.56 -2.69
N ASP A 136 16.08 -7.48 -2.61
CA ASP A 136 15.80 -6.35 -1.75
C ASP A 136 14.58 -5.56 -2.27
N ALA A 137 14.51 -5.35 -3.58
CA ALA A 137 13.32 -4.76 -4.21
C ALA A 137 12.05 -5.58 -3.92
N LEU A 138 12.15 -6.91 -4.03
CA LEU A 138 11.02 -7.84 -3.91
C LEU A 138 10.58 -8.07 -2.47
N PHE A 139 11.50 -8.29 -1.54
CA PHE A 139 11.17 -8.68 -0.17
C PHE A 139 11.26 -7.54 0.84
N VAL A 140 11.86 -6.40 0.49
CA VAL A 140 11.87 -5.22 1.38
C VAL A 140 10.96 -4.14 0.81
N HIS A 141 11.26 -3.61 -0.37
CA HIS A 141 10.54 -2.43 -0.86
C HIS A 141 9.10 -2.72 -1.28
N LEU A 142 8.89 -3.84 -1.98
CA LEU A 142 7.57 -4.19 -2.52
C LEU A 142 6.48 -4.35 -1.44
N PRO A 143 6.64 -5.14 -0.36
CA PRO A 143 5.59 -5.29 0.65
C PRO A 143 5.21 -3.96 1.30
N PHE A 144 6.17 -3.09 1.62
CA PHE A 144 5.89 -1.81 2.26
C PHE A 144 5.32 -0.77 1.28
N SER A 145 5.63 -0.84 -0.02
CA SER A 145 4.94 -0.05 -1.05
C SER A 145 3.46 -0.45 -1.16
N LEU A 146 3.18 -1.75 -1.28
CA LEU A 146 1.82 -2.28 -1.36
C LEU A 146 1.03 -1.93 -0.10
N TRP A 147 1.62 -2.14 1.09
CA TRP A 147 0.96 -1.83 2.36
C TRP A 147 0.73 -0.33 2.52
N HIS A 148 1.64 0.52 2.07
CA HIS A 148 1.41 1.97 2.11
C HIS A 148 0.18 2.35 1.27
N ALA A 149 0.14 1.92 0.01
CA ALA A 149 -0.99 2.18 -0.87
C ALA A 149 -2.30 1.60 -0.31
N TRP A 150 -2.25 0.38 0.21
CA TRP A 150 -3.40 -0.26 0.84
C TRP A 150 -3.87 0.47 2.10
N SER A 151 -2.97 1.02 2.92
CA SER A 151 -3.35 1.78 4.11
C SER A 151 -4.20 3.01 3.77
N ILE A 152 -3.92 3.68 2.64
CA ILE A 152 -4.75 4.78 2.12
C ILE A 152 -6.16 4.28 1.80
N VAL A 153 -6.28 3.11 1.16
CA VAL A 153 -7.57 2.48 0.88
C VAL A 153 -8.33 2.18 2.18
N THR A 154 -7.64 1.65 3.20
CA THR A 154 -8.28 1.36 4.50
C THR A 154 -8.78 2.61 5.23
N ILE A 155 -8.13 3.76 5.05
CA ILE A 155 -8.64 5.05 5.56
C ILE A 155 -10.00 5.37 4.96
N PHE A 156 -10.14 5.23 3.64
CA PHE A 156 -11.43 5.49 2.99
C PHE A 156 -12.47 4.43 3.38
N ILE A 157 -12.14 3.13 3.34
CA ILE A 157 -13.07 2.07 3.74
C ILE A 157 -13.61 2.30 5.16
N SER A 158 -12.72 2.56 6.12
CA SER A 158 -13.11 2.81 7.51
C SER A 158 -13.83 4.15 7.69
N GLY A 159 -13.44 5.20 6.97
CA GLY A 159 -14.10 6.49 6.99
C GLY A 159 -15.54 6.44 6.45
N PHE A 160 -15.75 5.75 5.33
CA PHE A 160 -17.10 5.51 4.81
C PHE A 160 -17.93 4.67 5.78
N ALA A 161 -17.36 3.63 6.37
CA ALA A 161 -18.06 2.83 7.38
C ALA A 161 -18.45 3.67 8.61
N ALA A 162 -17.58 4.58 9.05
CA ALA A 162 -17.78 5.43 10.22
C ALA A 162 -18.82 6.55 10.00
N PHE A 163 -18.77 7.21 8.83
CA PHE A 163 -19.47 8.48 8.64
C PHE A 163 -20.59 8.45 7.59
N THR A 164 -20.74 7.37 6.83
CA THR A 164 -21.81 7.25 5.85
C THR A 164 -22.86 6.22 6.25
N HIS A 165 -24.08 6.45 5.77
CA HIS A 165 -25.21 5.57 5.94
C HIS A 165 -25.55 4.96 4.58
N GLY A 166 -25.74 3.64 4.53
CA GLY A 166 -26.23 2.94 3.34
C GLY A 166 -25.24 1.94 2.74
N GLY A 167 -25.61 0.67 2.86
CA GLY A 167 -25.14 -0.44 2.05
C GLY A 167 -26.38 -1.24 1.64
N HIS A 168 -26.72 -1.19 0.34
CA HIS A 168 -27.90 -1.80 -0.31
C HIS A 168 -29.30 -1.22 0.08
N GLY A 169 -30.19 -1.16 -0.90
CA GLY A 169 -31.64 -0.85 -0.73
C GLY A 169 -32.05 0.63 -0.68
N HIS A 170 -31.11 1.57 -0.51
CA HIS A 170 -31.40 3.01 -0.50
C HIS A 170 -30.66 3.72 -1.65
N HIS A 171 -31.18 4.86 -2.11
CA HIS A 171 -30.46 5.71 -3.06
C HIS A 171 -29.40 6.54 -2.31
N PRO A 172 -28.15 6.64 -2.80
CA PRO A 172 -27.14 7.44 -2.12
C PRO A 172 -27.52 8.91 -2.15
N SER A 173 -27.34 9.58 -1.00
CA SER A 173 -27.48 11.04 -0.92
C SER A 173 -26.47 11.74 -1.82
N VAL A 174 -26.75 12.99 -2.20
CA VAL A 174 -25.82 13.80 -3.00
C VAL A 174 -24.45 13.90 -2.32
N THR A 175 -24.44 14.09 -0.99
CA THR A 175 -23.21 14.13 -0.19
C THR A 175 -22.39 12.85 -0.33
N VAL A 176 -23.02 11.67 -0.21
CA VAL A 176 -22.31 10.39 -0.34
C VAL A 176 -21.75 10.23 -1.76
N LYS A 177 -22.51 10.58 -2.80
CA LYS A 177 -22.02 10.55 -4.19
C LYS A 177 -20.78 11.42 -4.38
N VAL A 178 -20.82 12.65 -3.88
CA VAL A 178 -19.69 13.61 -3.96
C VAL A 178 -18.48 13.06 -3.21
N LEU A 179 -18.66 12.55 -1.99
CA LEU A 179 -17.56 11.98 -1.21
C LEU A 179 -16.91 10.79 -1.92
N VAL A 180 -17.70 9.86 -2.48
CA VAL A 180 -17.15 8.71 -3.21
C VAL A 180 -16.40 9.16 -4.46
N VAL A 181 -16.95 10.11 -5.23
CA VAL A 181 -16.30 10.67 -6.41
C VAL A 181 -14.97 11.34 -6.04
N LEU A 182 -14.94 12.17 -4.99
CA LEU A 182 -13.71 12.81 -4.52
C LEU A 182 -12.69 11.80 -4.01
N SER A 183 -13.14 10.75 -3.33
CA SER A 183 -12.27 9.68 -2.84
C SER A 183 -11.66 8.89 -4.00
N SER A 184 -12.46 8.53 -5.01
CA SER A 184 -11.97 7.86 -6.23
C SER A 184 -11.02 8.75 -7.04
N ALA A 185 -11.29 10.06 -7.13
CA ALA A 185 -10.38 11.01 -7.75
C ALA A 185 -9.06 11.08 -6.98
N PHE A 186 -9.10 11.16 -5.65
CA PHE A 186 -7.92 11.16 -4.80
C PHE A 186 -7.09 9.88 -4.97
N LEU A 187 -7.72 8.70 -4.97
CA LEU A 187 -7.02 7.43 -5.21
C LEU A 187 -6.35 7.42 -6.60
N ALA A 188 -7.03 7.89 -7.65
CA ALA A 188 -6.45 7.95 -8.98
C ALA A 188 -5.27 8.94 -9.06
N SER A 189 -5.41 10.14 -8.50
CA SER A 189 -4.31 11.11 -8.42
C SER A 189 -3.13 10.56 -7.63
N THR A 190 -3.37 9.81 -6.56
CA THR A 190 -2.32 9.16 -5.78
C THR A 190 -1.65 8.04 -6.57
N ALA A 191 -2.39 7.25 -7.35
CA ALA A 191 -1.83 6.24 -8.24
C ALA A 191 -0.93 6.84 -9.32
N VAL A 192 -1.33 7.99 -9.89
CA VAL A 192 -0.51 8.79 -10.80
C VAL A 192 0.77 9.26 -10.11
N ALA A 193 0.66 9.80 -8.88
CA ALA A 193 1.82 10.26 -8.11
C ALA A 193 2.80 9.11 -7.81
N TYR A 194 2.30 7.92 -7.45
CA TYR A 194 3.10 6.71 -7.31
C TYR A 194 3.82 6.36 -8.62
N SER A 195 3.10 6.37 -9.74
CA SER A 195 3.64 6.01 -11.06
C SER A 195 4.79 6.92 -11.52
N PHE A 196 4.80 8.19 -11.11
CA PHE A 196 5.81 9.18 -11.51
C PHE A 196 6.72 9.65 -10.36
N LYS A 197 6.70 8.98 -9.20
CA LYS A 197 7.51 9.37 -8.02
C LYS A 197 9.01 9.40 -8.32
N SER A 198 9.48 8.49 -9.18
CA SER A 198 10.88 8.40 -9.62
C SER A 198 10.93 8.04 -11.11
N ARG A 199 12.13 8.02 -11.71
CA ARG A 199 12.30 7.56 -13.11
C ARG A 199 11.75 6.15 -13.36
N ARG A 200 11.76 5.28 -12.34
CA ARG A 200 11.21 3.92 -12.42
C ARG A 200 9.76 3.81 -11.93
N GLY A 201 9.23 4.88 -11.33
CA GLY A 201 7.94 4.87 -10.65
C GLY A 201 7.88 3.91 -9.46
N ASP A 202 6.76 3.95 -8.76
CA ASP A 202 6.34 2.93 -7.79
C ASP A 202 5.06 2.27 -8.29
N VAL A 203 5.24 1.36 -9.26
CA VAL A 203 4.15 0.72 -9.97
C VAL A 203 3.32 -0.17 -9.06
N ALA A 204 3.94 -0.78 -8.04
CA ALA A 204 3.26 -1.69 -7.13
C ALA A 204 2.20 -0.98 -6.30
N GLY A 205 2.55 0.13 -5.64
CA GLY A 205 1.57 0.92 -4.90
C GLY A 205 0.50 1.51 -5.81
N ALA A 206 0.87 1.99 -7.00
CA ALA A 206 -0.10 2.46 -7.99
C ALA A 206 -1.10 1.36 -8.41
N ALA A 207 -0.63 0.12 -8.58
CA ALA A 207 -1.46 -1.01 -8.96
C ALA A 207 -2.51 -1.36 -7.89
N VAL A 208 -2.18 -1.26 -6.59
CA VAL A 208 -3.15 -1.46 -5.50
C VAL A 208 -4.30 -0.45 -5.57
N LEU A 209 -3.96 0.82 -5.82
CA LEU A 209 -4.96 1.88 -5.93
C LEU A 209 -5.84 1.70 -7.17
N ALA A 210 -5.23 1.38 -8.33
CA ALA A 210 -5.97 1.06 -9.55
C ALA A 210 -6.88 -0.16 -9.36
N TRP A 211 -6.36 -1.23 -8.75
CA TRP A 211 -7.12 -2.45 -8.45
C TRP A 211 -8.33 -2.19 -7.56
N THR A 212 -8.16 -1.33 -6.56
CA THR A 212 -9.26 -0.88 -5.69
C THR A 212 -10.34 -0.14 -6.49
N LEU A 213 -9.94 0.81 -7.35
CA LEU A 213 -10.88 1.55 -8.20
C LEU A 213 -11.67 0.63 -9.14
N PHE A 214 -11.01 -0.38 -9.70
CA PHE A 214 -11.69 -1.41 -10.50
C PHE A 214 -12.69 -2.20 -9.67
N GLY A 215 -12.33 -2.62 -8.46
CA GLY A 215 -13.26 -3.32 -7.58
C GLY A 215 -14.45 -2.46 -7.13
N ILE A 216 -14.27 -1.15 -6.96
CA ILE A 216 -15.41 -0.23 -6.73
C ILE A 216 -16.33 -0.19 -7.96
N TYR A 217 -15.76 -0.08 -9.16
CA TYR A 217 -16.55 -0.13 -10.40
C TYR A 217 -17.37 -1.42 -10.53
N ASP A 218 -16.73 -2.55 -10.25
CA ASP A 218 -17.33 -3.87 -10.39
C ASP A 218 -18.46 -4.09 -9.38
N HIS A 219 -18.28 -3.66 -8.14
CA HIS A 219 -19.26 -3.81 -7.06
C HIS A 219 -20.48 -2.89 -7.20
N GLN A 220 -20.31 -1.70 -7.80
CA GLN A 220 -21.35 -0.67 -7.82
C GLN A 220 -22.33 -0.87 -8.98
N HIS A 221 -23.50 -1.47 -8.71
CA HIS A 221 -24.55 -1.67 -9.73
C HIS A 221 -25.70 -0.65 -9.68
N GLY A 222 -25.96 -0.02 -8.52
CA GLY A 222 -27.15 0.82 -8.31
C GLY A 222 -27.01 2.31 -8.66
N THR A 223 -25.80 2.83 -8.89
CA THR A 223 -25.57 4.26 -9.15
C THR A 223 -24.56 4.44 -10.28
N GLY A 224 -25.04 4.83 -11.47
CA GLY A 224 -24.21 5.02 -12.66
C GLY A 224 -23.06 6.02 -12.45
N LEU A 225 -23.30 7.13 -11.74
CA LEU A 225 -22.25 8.13 -11.47
C LEU A 225 -21.05 7.51 -10.74
N ILE A 226 -21.28 6.85 -9.59
CA ILE A 226 -20.21 6.26 -8.78
C ILE A 226 -19.48 5.17 -9.59
N ARG A 227 -20.26 4.29 -10.23
CA ARG A 227 -19.75 3.19 -11.03
C ARG A 227 -18.80 3.67 -12.14
N TYR A 228 -19.29 4.55 -13.02
CA TYR A 228 -18.52 4.99 -14.18
C TYR A 228 -17.41 5.98 -13.81
N PHE A 229 -17.56 6.74 -12.73
CA PHE A 229 -16.47 7.56 -12.22
C PHE A 229 -15.32 6.70 -11.70
N ALA A 230 -15.61 5.63 -10.94
CA ALA A 230 -14.60 4.67 -10.51
C ALA A 230 -13.89 4.01 -11.69
N LEU A 231 -14.62 3.66 -12.76
CA LEU A 231 -14.04 3.14 -14.00
C LEU A 231 -13.10 4.16 -14.68
N GLY A 232 -13.53 5.42 -14.80
CA GLY A 232 -12.69 6.49 -15.35
C GLY A 232 -11.41 6.70 -14.54
N SER A 233 -11.53 6.75 -13.21
CA SER A 233 -10.42 6.81 -12.26
C SER A 233 -9.46 5.60 -12.42
N PHE A 234 -10.00 4.39 -12.59
CA PHE A 234 -9.20 3.19 -12.87
C PHE A 234 -8.43 3.33 -14.19
N ILE A 235 -9.08 3.74 -15.27
CA ILE A 235 -8.44 3.92 -16.59
C ILE A 235 -7.30 4.94 -16.52
N VAL A 236 -7.51 6.09 -15.86
CA VAL A 236 -6.46 7.11 -15.67
C VAL A 236 -5.27 6.52 -14.92
N SER A 237 -5.53 5.78 -13.84
CA SER A 237 -4.48 5.12 -13.03
C SER A 237 -3.72 4.09 -13.86
N LEU A 238 -4.43 3.27 -14.64
CA LEU A 238 -3.85 2.26 -15.51
C LEU A 238 -2.96 2.87 -16.59
N LEU A 239 -3.40 3.96 -17.23
CA LEU A 239 -2.61 4.67 -18.23
C LEU A 239 -1.32 5.26 -17.63
N ALA A 240 -1.38 5.77 -16.40
CA ALA A 240 -0.20 6.26 -15.69
C ALA A 240 0.80 5.13 -15.38
N ILE A 241 0.31 3.97 -14.94
CA ILE A 241 1.11 2.77 -14.71
C ILE A 241 1.78 2.31 -16.01
N LEU A 242 1.01 2.15 -17.09
CA LEU A 242 1.52 1.71 -18.39
C LEU A 242 2.58 2.67 -18.94
N LYS A 243 2.36 3.99 -18.79
CA LYS A 243 3.33 5.00 -19.17
C LYS A 243 4.62 4.87 -18.35
N SER A 244 4.52 4.69 -17.04
CA SER A 244 5.69 4.48 -16.16
C SER A 244 6.49 3.23 -16.53
N LEU A 245 5.80 2.12 -16.80
CA LEU A 245 6.42 0.87 -17.25
C LEU A 245 7.11 1.03 -18.61
N TYR A 246 6.47 1.71 -19.56
CA TYR A 246 7.06 2.00 -20.88
C TYR A 246 8.38 2.78 -20.76
N PHE A 247 8.41 3.85 -19.96
CA PHE A 247 9.65 4.61 -19.74
C PHE A 247 10.71 3.81 -18.98
N THR A 248 10.30 2.91 -18.09
CA THR A 248 11.22 2.08 -17.32
C THR A 248 11.90 1.02 -18.18
N PHE A 249 11.15 0.34 -19.06
CA PHE A 249 11.64 -0.83 -19.79
C PHE A 249 12.00 -0.58 -21.26
N ILE A 250 11.35 0.36 -21.94
CA ILE A 250 11.52 0.55 -23.40
C ILE A 250 12.36 1.80 -23.70
N ALA A 251 12.08 2.92 -23.04
CA ALA A 251 12.82 4.16 -23.31
C ALA A 251 14.29 4.14 -22.84
N ASN A 252 14.64 3.23 -21.92
CA ASN A 252 15.99 3.11 -21.36
C ASN A 252 16.97 2.33 -22.24
N ASP A 253 16.51 1.57 -23.24
CA ASP A 253 17.40 0.85 -24.18
C ASP A 253 17.95 1.75 -25.31
N GLY A 254 17.50 3.00 -25.41
CA GLY A 254 17.81 3.88 -26.56
C GLY A 254 18.33 5.28 -26.24
N GLN A 255 18.43 5.70 -24.97
CA GLN A 255 18.93 7.03 -24.63
C GLN A 255 20.36 6.98 -24.12
N ILE A 256 21.28 7.19 -25.08
CA ILE A 256 22.60 7.79 -24.87
C ILE A 256 22.47 8.90 -23.82
N ALA A 257 23.33 8.85 -22.81
CA ALA A 257 23.50 9.88 -21.79
C ALA A 257 23.71 11.25 -22.44
N LEU A 258 22.63 11.97 -22.71
CA LEU A 258 22.66 13.36 -23.11
C LEU A 258 22.48 14.19 -21.84
N GLY A 259 23.59 14.71 -21.32
CA GLY A 259 23.56 15.94 -20.55
C GLY A 259 24.07 15.94 -19.11
N ASP A 260 25.01 15.07 -18.72
CA ASP A 260 25.78 15.29 -17.46
C ASP A 260 26.88 16.37 -17.61
N ASN A 261 26.88 17.09 -18.74
CA ASN A 261 27.77 18.24 -18.97
C ASN A 261 27.19 19.58 -18.50
N GLU A 262 25.94 19.63 -18.02
CA GLU A 262 25.30 20.89 -17.58
C GLU A 262 25.54 21.21 -16.09
N ARG A 263 26.35 20.40 -15.40
CA ARG A 263 26.83 20.65 -14.03
C ARG A 263 28.35 20.81 -13.96
N ALA A 264 28.97 21.31 -15.03
CA ALA A 264 30.32 21.87 -14.89
C ALA A 264 30.21 23.21 -14.12
N PRO A 265 30.86 23.36 -12.95
CA PRO A 265 30.87 24.62 -12.24
C PRO A 265 31.57 25.67 -13.12
N LEU A 266 30.83 26.70 -13.53
CA LEU A 266 31.38 27.91 -14.12
C LEU A 266 31.97 28.78 -13.01
N VAL A 267 33.17 28.45 -12.53
CA VAL A 267 34.05 29.39 -11.83
C VAL A 267 35.48 28.83 -11.71
N GLY A 268 36.42 29.58 -12.30
CA GLY A 268 37.73 29.99 -11.76
C GLY A 268 38.64 28.96 -11.11
#